data_AF-Q5CHB0-F1
#
_entry.id   AF-Q5CHB0-F1
#
_cell.length_a   1.000
_cell.length_b   1.000
_cell.length_c   1.000
_cell.angle_alpha   90.00
_cell.angle_beta   90.00
_cell.angle_gamma   90.00
#
_symmetry.space_group_name_H-M   'P 1'
#
loop_
_entity.id
_entity.type
_entity.pdbx_description
1 polymer ?
#
loop_
_entity_poly.entity_id
_entity_poly.type
_entity_poly.pdbx_seq_one_letter_code
_entity_poly.pdbx_strand_id
1 'polypeptide(L)'
;MNKFTNLLIKRTASSLKGGDFRELFRKNYIPITQFEKVLLSVTSCVEGLKNPTDSNSVACITELTSNRALRKLQILMNSTPDGRRIIKNRPLIDSSKYSIKDLMAFPDDSLGRRYGEFLTTYNLEIDRAPVRYVNSEDLAYVLTRFRQVSLNDYK
;
A
#
# COMPACT_ATOMS: atom_id res chain seq x y z
N MET A 1 -18.54 -13.75 17.66
CA MET A 1 -17.78 -12.60 17.11
C MET A 1 -18.62 -11.91 16.04
N ASN A 2 -18.76 -10.57 16.10
CA ASN A 2 -19.56 -9.83 15.12
C ASN A 2 -18.72 -9.48 13.86
N LYS A 3 -19.39 -9.11 12.75
CA LYS A 3 -18.73 -8.82 11.47
C LYS A 3 -17.67 -7.71 11.59
N PHE A 4 -17.88 -6.73 12.47
CA PHE A 4 -16.96 -5.62 12.69
C PHE A 4 -15.67 -6.07 13.40
N THR A 5 -15.76 -6.91 14.44
CA THR A 5 -14.59 -7.52 15.09
C THR A 5 -13.76 -8.34 14.11
N ASN A 6 -14.41 -9.10 13.22
CA ASN A 6 -13.72 -9.83 12.16
C ASN A 6 -13.00 -8.90 11.17
N LEU A 7 -13.60 -7.75 10.85
CA LEU A 7 -12.98 -6.75 9.99
C LEU A 7 -11.71 -6.18 10.62
N LEU A 8 -11.74 -5.89 11.93
CA LEU A 8 -10.59 -5.39 12.68
C LEU A 8 -9.46 -6.41 12.76
N ILE A 9 -9.76 -7.68 13.07
CA ILE A 9 -8.73 -8.74 13.14
C ILE A 9 -8.07 -8.96 11.78
N LYS A 10 -8.85 -8.93 10.69
CA LYS A 10 -8.31 -9.06 9.34
C LYS A 10 -7.43 -7.88 8.94
N ARG A 11 -7.46 -6.73 9.62
CA ARG A 11 -6.55 -5.60 9.32
C ARG A 11 -5.08 -6.01 9.45
N THR A 12 -4.72 -6.73 10.51
CA THR A 12 -3.33 -7.06 10.87
C THR A 12 -2.83 -8.35 10.21
N ALA A 13 -3.72 -9.29 9.90
CA ALA A 13 -3.35 -10.68 9.67
C ALA A 13 -2.86 -11.07 8.26
N SER A 14 -2.30 -10.16 7.45
CA SER A 14 -1.76 -10.62 6.16
C SER A 14 -0.58 -9.83 5.62
N SER A 15 0.31 -10.56 4.96
CA SER A 15 1.55 -10.08 4.37
C SER A 15 1.44 -10.07 2.83
N LEU A 16 2.01 -9.02 2.20
CA LEU A 16 2.23 -8.93 0.75
C LEU A 16 3.44 -9.77 0.30
N LYS A 17 3.69 -10.93 0.91
CA LYS A 17 4.89 -11.71 0.61
C LYS A 17 4.67 -12.66 -0.56
N GLY A 18 5.38 -12.37 -1.67
CA GLY A 18 5.51 -13.24 -2.83
C GLY A 18 4.27 -13.30 -3.72
N GLY A 19 4.49 -13.77 -4.95
CA GLY A 19 3.43 -14.02 -5.95
C GLY A 19 3.13 -12.84 -6.89
N ASP A 20 2.09 -13.02 -7.72
CA ASP A 20 1.52 -11.96 -8.55
C ASP A 20 0.62 -11.05 -7.71
N PHE A 21 0.63 -9.75 -8.01
CA PHE A 21 -0.26 -8.78 -7.38
C PHE A 21 -1.74 -9.18 -7.47
N ARG A 22 -2.17 -9.78 -8.58
CA ARG A 22 -3.57 -10.21 -8.76
C ARG A 22 -3.99 -11.24 -7.71
N GLU A 23 -3.10 -12.18 -7.42
CA GLU A 23 -3.35 -13.20 -6.40
C GLU A 23 -3.41 -12.57 -5.00
N LEU A 24 -2.47 -11.67 -4.69
CA LEU A 24 -2.46 -10.92 -3.43
C LEU A 24 -3.71 -10.07 -3.25
N PHE A 25 -4.20 -9.41 -4.31
CA PHE A 25 -5.45 -8.67 -4.29
C PHE A 25 -6.63 -9.58 -3.97
N ARG A 26 -6.81 -10.66 -4.72
CA ARG A 26 -7.92 -11.61 -4.51
C ARG A 26 -7.92 -12.22 -3.11
N LYS A 27 -6.74 -12.53 -2.57
CA LYS A 27 -6.59 -13.12 -1.23
C LYS A 27 -6.94 -12.14 -0.10
N ASN A 28 -6.63 -10.86 -0.28
CA ASN A 28 -6.71 -9.86 0.78
C ASN A 28 -7.90 -8.90 0.66
N TYR A 29 -8.58 -8.88 -0.48
CA TYR A 29 -9.74 -8.02 -0.71
C TYR A 29 -10.88 -8.37 0.25
N ILE A 30 -11.44 -7.35 0.89
CA ILE A 30 -12.58 -7.45 1.80
C ILE A 30 -13.67 -6.49 1.33
N PRO A 31 -14.79 -7.03 0.80
CA PRO A 31 -15.92 -6.19 0.41
C PRO A 31 -16.58 -5.59 1.67
N ILE A 32 -16.76 -4.28 1.64
CA ILE A 32 -17.39 -3.51 2.73
C ILE A 32 -18.54 -2.66 2.18
N THR A 33 -19.57 -2.48 2.99
CA THR A 33 -20.67 -1.54 2.71
C THR A 33 -20.24 -0.09 2.95
N GLN A 34 -21.01 0.87 2.44
CA GLN A 34 -20.72 2.30 2.65
C GLN A 34 -20.78 2.69 4.14
N PHE A 35 -21.69 2.10 4.90
CA PHE A 35 -21.76 2.30 6.35
C PHE A 35 -20.51 1.74 7.05
N GLU A 36 -20.12 0.50 6.75
CA GLU A 36 -18.89 -0.11 7.29
C GLU A 36 -17.65 0.70 6.92
N LYS A 37 -17.61 1.24 5.69
CA LYS A 37 -16.53 2.12 5.23
C LYS A 37 -16.41 3.40 6.05
N VAL A 38 -17.53 4.08 6.30
CA VAL A 38 -17.54 5.30 7.14
C VAL A 38 -17.12 4.97 8.57
N LEU A 39 -17.74 3.94 9.15
CA LEU A 39 -17.43 3.51 10.52
C LEU A 39 -15.95 3.14 10.67
N LEU A 40 -15.42 2.31 9.76
CA LEU A 40 -14.01 1.91 9.75
C LEU A 40 -13.07 3.11 9.56
N SER A 41 -13.46 4.09 8.75
CA SER A 41 -12.67 5.32 8.57
C SER A 41 -12.57 6.09 9.87
N VAL A 42 -13.71 6.31 10.54
CA VAL A 42 -13.77 7.04 11.82
C VAL A 42 -12.95 6.31 12.89
N THR A 43 -13.13 4.99 13.05
CA THR A 43 -12.38 4.24 14.06
C THR A 43 -10.89 4.20 13.78
N SER A 44 -10.49 4.05 12.51
CA SER A 44 -9.07 4.06 12.14
C SER A 44 -8.45 5.44 12.33
N CYS A 45 -9.18 6.53 12.08
CA CYS A 45 -8.74 7.89 12.39
C CYS A 45 -8.51 8.08 13.89
N VAL A 46 -9.45 7.64 14.73
CA VAL A 46 -9.30 7.75 16.19
C VAL A 46 -8.11 6.92 16.69
N GLU A 47 -7.91 5.71 16.17
CA GLU A 47 -6.75 4.87 16.50
C GLU A 47 -5.43 5.49 16.05
N GLY A 48 -5.36 6.03 14.82
CA GLY A 48 -4.18 6.70 14.30
C GLY A 48 -3.85 8.01 15.02
N LEU A 49 -4.85 8.75 15.51
CA LEU A 49 -4.62 9.93 16.36
C LEU A 49 -4.09 9.55 17.75
N LYS A 50 -4.55 8.43 18.31
CA LYS A 50 -4.06 7.92 19.60
C LYS A 50 -2.66 7.32 19.47
N ASN A 51 -2.36 6.68 18.35
CA ASN A 51 -1.06 6.09 18.06
C ASN A 51 -0.59 6.48 16.64
N PRO A 52 0.05 7.65 16.47
CA PRO A 52 0.49 8.13 15.16
C PRO A 52 1.52 7.24 14.45
N THR A 53 2.21 6.36 15.19
CA THR A 53 3.18 5.41 14.62
C THR A 53 2.52 4.13 14.09
N ASP A 54 1.22 3.93 14.29
CA ASP A 54 0.49 2.80 13.71
C ASP A 54 0.24 3.00 12.21
N SER A 55 1.16 2.47 11.41
CA SER A 55 1.07 2.48 9.97
C SER A 55 -0.18 1.77 9.43
N ASN A 56 -0.78 0.82 10.16
CA ASN A 56 -1.98 0.10 9.70
C ASN A 56 -3.23 0.99 9.72
N SER A 57 -3.38 1.83 10.74
CA SER A 57 -4.46 2.80 10.82
C SER A 57 -4.35 3.83 9.69
N VAL A 58 -3.15 4.38 9.45
CA VAL A 58 -2.89 5.32 8.35
C VAL A 58 -3.15 4.66 6.98
N ALA A 59 -2.71 3.42 6.80
CA ALA A 59 -2.96 2.64 5.60
C ALA A 59 -4.46 2.44 5.35
N CYS A 60 -5.21 2.08 6.39
CA CYS A 60 -6.66 1.87 6.34
C CYS A 60 -7.39 3.17 5.97
N ILE A 61 -7.10 4.29 6.64
CA ILE A 61 -7.70 5.60 6.33
C ILE A 61 -7.47 5.97 4.86
N THR A 62 -6.24 5.75 4.37
CA THR A 62 -5.88 6.02 2.98
C THR A 62 -6.71 5.19 2.01
N GLU A 63 -6.91 3.88 2.25
CA GLU A 63 -7.74 3.02 1.40
C GLU A 63 -9.18 3.52 1.29
N LEU A 64 -9.72 3.99 2.41
CA LEU A 64 -11.13 4.36 2.49
C LEU A 64 -11.38 5.74 1.86
N THR A 65 -10.42 6.67 1.95
CA THR A 65 -10.62 8.08 1.57
C THR A 65 -9.97 8.49 0.24
N SER A 66 -8.91 7.82 -0.20
CA SER A 66 -8.06 8.28 -1.33
C SER A 66 -8.62 8.02 -2.73
N ASN A 67 -9.84 7.51 -2.87
CA ASN A 67 -10.38 7.01 -4.15
C ASN A 67 -10.33 8.05 -5.30
N ARG A 68 -10.55 9.34 -5.03
CA ARG A 68 -10.39 10.42 -6.02
C ARG A 68 -8.91 10.66 -6.39
N ALA A 69 -8.01 10.64 -5.42
CA ALA A 69 -6.58 10.80 -5.64
C ALA A 69 -5.99 9.62 -6.42
N LEU A 70 -6.41 8.38 -6.10
CA LEU A 70 -5.99 7.18 -6.81
C LEU A 70 -6.39 7.22 -8.30
N ARG A 71 -7.59 7.71 -8.63
CA ARG A 71 -7.97 7.91 -10.04
C ARG A 71 -7.09 8.92 -10.76
N LYS A 72 -6.74 10.03 -10.10
CA LYS A 72 -5.81 11.01 -10.67
C LYS A 72 -4.42 10.39 -10.90
N LEU A 73 -3.91 9.66 -9.92
CA LEU A 73 -2.63 8.94 -10.05
C LEU A 73 -2.67 7.91 -11.17
N GLN A 74 -3.76 7.16 -11.31
CA GLN A 74 -3.94 6.21 -12.41
C GLN A 74 -3.89 6.91 -13.78
N ILE A 75 -4.53 8.06 -13.92
CA ILE A 75 -4.48 8.87 -15.16
C ILE A 75 -3.04 9.31 -15.46
N LEU A 76 -2.31 9.80 -14.45
CA LEU A 76 -0.92 10.23 -14.58
C LEU A 76 0.02 9.07 -14.93
N MET A 77 -0.18 7.89 -14.33
CA MET A 77 0.60 6.70 -14.69
C MET A 77 0.29 6.27 -16.13
N ASN A 78 -0.97 6.31 -16.56
CA ASN A 78 -1.35 5.95 -17.93
C ASN A 78 -0.87 6.93 -19.00
N SER A 79 -0.54 8.19 -18.65
CA SER A 79 -0.04 9.17 -19.62
C SER A 79 1.39 8.87 -20.08
N THR A 80 2.19 8.17 -19.27
CA THR A 80 3.59 7.83 -19.59
C THR A 80 3.74 6.39 -20.10
N PRO A 81 4.67 6.11 -21.04
CA PRO A 81 4.94 4.73 -21.50
C PRO A 81 5.36 3.80 -20.35
N ASP A 82 6.22 4.28 -19.46
CA ASP A 82 6.69 3.51 -18.31
C ASP A 82 5.57 3.26 -17.30
N GLY A 83 4.74 4.27 -17.00
CA GLY A 83 3.60 4.11 -16.11
C GLY A 83 2.55 3.12 -16.66
N ARG A 84 2.29 3.12 -17.97
CA ARG A 84 1.47 2.07 -18.63
C ARG A 84 2.08 0.68 -18.47
N ARG A 85 3.40 0.55 -18.64
CA ARG A 85 4.11 -0.73 -18.46
C ARG A 85 4.00 -1.22 -17.01
N ILE A 86 4.13 -0.31 -16.04
CA ILE A 86 3.98 -0.60 -14.61
C ILE A 86 2.54 -1.04 -14.28
N ILE A 87 1.51 -0.32 -14.75
CA ILE A 87 0.10 -0.71 -14.54
C ILE A 87 -0.21 -2.08 -15.18
N LYS A 88 0.34 -2.36 -16.37
CA LYS A 88 0.11 -3.63 -17.07
C LYS A 88 0.77 -4.81 -16.34
N ASN A 89 2.07 -4.69 -16.04
CA ASN A 89 2.88 -5.79 -15.53
C ASN A 89 2.75 -5.98 -14.01
N ARG A 90 2.30 -4.94 -13.32
CA ARG A 90 2.12 -4.88 -11.86
C ARG A 90 3.29 -5.43 -11.04
N PRO A 91 4.55 -4.99 -11.31
CA PRO A 91 5.69 -5.42 -10.54
C PRO A 91 5.53 -5.05 -9.06
N LEU A 92 6.02 -5.93 -8.19
CA LEU A 92 6.05 -5.76 -6.74
C LEU A 92 7.48 -5.73 -6.23
N ILE A 93 7.71 -4.87 -5.24
CA ILE A 93 8.93 -4.82 -4.43
C ILE A 93 8.52 -5.35 -3.05
N ASP A 94 9.01 -6.54 -2.71
CA ASP A 94 8.70 -7.25 -1.46
C ASP A 94 9.91 -8.10 -1.02
N SER A 95 9.82 -8.61 0.21
CA SER A 95 10.86 -9.41 0.86
C SER A 95 11.15 -10.76 0.20
N SER A 96 10.32 -11.21 -0.75
CA SER A 96 10.59 -12.44 -1.51
C SER A 96 11.59 -12.24 -2.64
N LYS A 97 11.77 -10.99 -3.09
CA LYS A 97 12.66 -10.65 -4.21
C LYS A 97 13.85 -9.79 -3.82
N TYR A 98 13.69 -8.95 -2.79
CA TYR A 98 14.70 -7.99 -2.40
C TYR A 98 14.81 -7.91 -0.88
N SER A 99 16.02 -7.76 -0.38
CA SER A 99 16.33 -7.29 0.97
C SER A 99 16.67 -5.80 0.96
N ILE A 100 16.66 -5.13 2.13
CA ILE A 100 17.14 -3.74 2.24
C ILE A 100 18.59 -3.65 1.76
N LYS A 101 19.43 -4.65 2.02
CA LYS A 101 20.81 -4.71 1.54
C LYS A 101 20.89 -4.73 0.01
N ASP A 102 20.01 -5.50 -0.64
CA ASP A 102 19.95 -5.54 -2.12
C ASP A 102 19.52 -4.18 -2.67
N LEU A 103 18.54 -3.52 -2.05
CA LEU A 103 18.09 -2.18 -2.41
C LEU A 103 19.23 -1.15 -2.28
N MET A 104 20.02 -1.23 -1.21
CA MET A 104 21.19 -0.38 -0.99
C MET A 104 22.37 -0.69 -1.95
N ALA A 105 22.38 -1.82 -2.64
CA ALA A 105 23.41 -2.16 -3.62
C ALA A 105 23.14 -1.58 -5.02
N PHE A 106 21.93 -1.07 -5.29
CA PHE A 106 21.62 -0.42 -6.56
C PHE A 106 22.34 0.94 -6.71
N PRO A 107 22.50 1.46 -7.94
CA PRO A 107 23.07 2.78 -8.20
C PRO A 107 22.36 3.92 -7.46
N ASP A 108 23.11 4.96 -7.08
CA ASP A 108 22.62 6.08 -6.25
C ASP A 108 21.44 6.84 -6.89
N ASP A 109 21.40 6.91 -8.21
CA ASP A 109 20.35 7.56 -8.98
C ASP A 109 19.13 6.66 -9.26
N SER A 110 19.17 5.40 -8.83
CA SER A 110 18.10 4.44 -9.06
C SER A 110 16.93 4.59 -8.08
N LEU A 111 15.78 4.06 -8.48
CA LEU A 111 14.63 3.89 -7.57
C LEU A 111 14.97 2.94 -6.42
N GLY A 112 15.70 1.85 -6.70
CA GLY A 112 16.03 0.82 -5.72
C GLY A 112 16.81 1.40 -4.54
N ARG A 113 17.85 2.19 -4.84
CA ARG A 113 18.64 2.87 -3.80
C ARG A 113 17.78 3.81 -2.95
N ARG A 114 17.07 4.74 -3.59
CA ARG A 114 16.23 5.72 -2.87
C ARG A 114 15.18 5.04 -1.99
N TYR A 115 14.60 3.93 -2.47
CA TYR A 115 13.65 3.17 -1.66
C TYR A 115 14.33 2.49 -0.47
N GLY A 116 15.52 1.90 -0.66
CA GLY A 116 16.32 1.32 0.43
C GLY A 116 16.72 2.36 1.48
N GLU A 117 17.09 3.57 1.06
CA GLU A 117 17.39 4.70 1.95
C GLU A 117 16.16 5.09 2.77
N PHE A 118 15.00 5.29 2.12
CA PHE A 118 13.75 5.60 2.80
C PHE A 118 13.38 4.55 3.87
N LEU A 119 13.48 3.26 3.51
CA LEU A 119 13.22 2.17 4.46
C LEU A 119 14.18 2.20 5.65
N THR A 120 15.47 2.45 5.40
CA THR A 120 16.51 2.51 6.43
C THR A 120 16.31 3.72 7.35
N THR A 121 16.06 4.90 6.79
CA THR A 121 15.87 6.15 7.55
C THR A 121 14.71 6.06 8.54
N TYR A 122 13.61 5.41 8.14
CA TYR A 122 12.41 5.29 8.98
C TYR A 122 12.30 3.95 9.70
N ASN A 123 13.33 3.11 9.64
CA ASN A 123 13.35 1.76 10.22
C ASN A 123 12.10 0.93 9.83
N LEU A 124 11.75 0.99 8.55
CA LEU A 124 10.58 0.31 7.98
C LEU A 124 10.98 -1.00 7.33
N GLU A 125 10.11 -2.00 7.46
CA GLU A 125 10.21 -3.22 6.68
C GLU A 125 9.89 -2.96 5.20
N ILE A 126 10.49 -3.77 4.33
CA ILE A 126 10.27 -3.71 2.88
C ILE A 126 8.81 -4.00 2.50
N ASP A 127 8.17 -4.90 3.24
CA ASP A 127 6.81 -5.35 2.99
C ASP A 127 5.79 -4.30 3.44
N ARG A 128 4.85 -3.99 2.55
CA ARG A 128 3.78 -3.03 2.84
C ARG A 128 2.49 -3.74 3.22
N ALA A 129 1.62 -3.03 3.94
CA ALA A 129 0.28 -3.52 4.24
C ALA A 129 -0.50 -3.78 2.93
N PRO A 130 -1.16 -4.94 2.78
CA PRO A 130 -1.99 -5.23 1.62
C PRO A 130 -3.19 -4.30 1.56
N VAL A 131 -3.61 -3.98 0.33
CA VAL A 131 -4.83 -3.20 0.10
C VAL A 131 -6.04 -4.13 0.21
N ARG A 132 -6.97 -3.81 1.09
CA ARG A 132 -8.13 -4.65 1.42
C ARG A 132 -9.44 -4.03 0.99
N TYR A 133 -9.58 -2.71 1.12
CA TYR A 133 -10.89 -2.04 1.04
C TYR A 133 -11.11 -1.25 -0.25
N VAL A 134 -10.20 -1.36 -1.21
CA VAL A 134 -10.34 -0.74 -2.53
C VAL A 134 -10.97 -1.74 -3.49
N ASN A 135 -12.16 -1.41 -4.02
CA ASN A 135 -12.94 -2.31 -4.87
C ASN A 135 -12.36 -2.55 -6.27
N SER A 136 -11.53 -1.62 -6.77
CA SER A 136 -10.91 -1.74 -8.10
C SER A 136 -9.50 -2.30 -7.96
N GLU A 137 -9.23 -3.41 -8.63
CA GLU A 137 -7.90 -4.04 -8.69
C GLU A 137 -6.83 -3.06 -9.19
N ASP A 138 -7.13 -2.25 -10.20
CA ASP A 138 -6.20 -1.25 -10.73
C ASP A 138 -5.92 -0.15 -9.71
N LEU A 139 -6.94 0.39 -9.04
CA LEU A 139 -6.74 1.41 -8.01
C LEU A 139 -6.04 0.83 -6.78
N ALA A 140 -6.28 -0.44 -6.46
CA ALA A 140 -5.57 -1.14 -5.41
C ALA A 140 -4.07 -1.25 -5.76
N TYR A 141 -3.74 -1.57 -7.01
CA TYR A 141 -2.35 -1.60 -7.46
C TYR A 141 -1.69 -0.22 -7.40
N VAL A 142 -2.38 0.83 -7.86
CA VAL A 142 -1.87 2.21 -7.78
C VAL A 142 -1.57 2.59 -6.33
N LEU A 143 -2.44 2.22 -5.38
CA LEU A 143 -2.21 2.46 -3.96
C LEU A 143 -1.04 1.64 -3.40
N THR A 144 -0.93 0.35 -3.74
CA THR A 144 0.23 -0.47 -3.38
C THR A 144 1.52 0.14 -3.90
N ARG A 145 1.51 0.61 -5.15
CA ARG A 145 2.68 1.23 -5.75
C ARG A 145 3.03 2.55 -5.08
N PHE A 146 2.04 3.39 -4.78
CA PHE A 146 2.22 4.61 -4.00
C PHE A 146 2.91 4.33 -2.65
N ARG A 147 2.49 3.28 -1.92
CA ARG A 147 3.13 2.86 -0.66
C ARG A 147 4.58 2.38 -0.82
N GLN A 148 4.94 1.83 -1.99
CA GLN A 148 6.30 1.37 -2.30
C GLN A 148 7.22 2.48 -2.85
N VAL A 149 6.69 3.65 -3.20
CA VAL A 149 7.49 4.74 -3.79
C VAL A 149 7.31 6.07 -3.08
N SER A 150 6.55 6.12 -1.98
CA SER A 150 6.38 7.33 -1.18
C SER A 150 7.71 7.69 -0.52
N LEU A 151 8.57 8.35 -1.29
CA LEU A 151 9.82 8.95 -0.87
C LEU A 151 9.47 10.33 -0.31
N ASN A 152 9.89 10.62 0.91
CA ASN A 152 9.97 12.00 1.37
C ASN A 152 11.23 12.62 0.76
N ASP A 153 11.15 13.07 -0.49
CA ASP A 153 12.09 14.06 -1.01
C ASP A 153 11.67 15.44 -0.47
N TYR A 154 11.74 15.63 0.86
CA TYR A 154 11.79 16.96 1.45
C TYR A 154 13.26 17.29 1.67
N LYS A 155 13.85 17.98 0.70
CA LYS A 155 14.97 18.90 0.96
C LYS A 155 14.39 20.28 1.23
#